data_AF-A0ABD3N1D5-F1
#
_entry.id   AF-A0ABD3N1D5-F1
#
_cell.length_a   1.000
_cell.length_b   1.000
_cell.length_c   1.000
_cell.angle_alpha   90.00
_cell.angle_beta   90.00
_cell.angle_gamma   90.00
#
_symmetry.space_group_name_H-M   'P 1'
#
loop_
_entity.id
_entity.type
_entity.pdbx_description
1 polymer ?
#
loop_
_entity_poly.entity_id
_entity_poly.type
_entity_poly.pdbx_seq_one_letter_code
_entity_poly.pdbx_strand_id
1 'polypeptide(L)'
;MLTANANVLLRPILSRATAVSRISSCIMCAGSGSGKLESRRSIHIEKRIEGLGIELPTAPMPKANYNIVCIPPGENVMYLSGHLPVKADGTLIAGAIGPDTGGLTVKDGYDAARTCGLNLIATLKKQLGDLDRVEQVVKVFGIVNSHVDFKHQHLVMDGCSDLMMEVFDKPIGYHARSAIGTNTLPLDVSVEIEMIVKFKPEVEEEEEEDEEY
;
A
#
# COMPACT_ATOMS: atom_id res chain seq x y z
N MET A 1 44.38 -37.05 -31.78
CA MET A 1 44.44 -37.67 -30.44
C MET A 1 43.04 -38.13 -30.07
N LEU A 2 42.80 -39.45 -30.11
CA LEU A 2 41.69 -40.16 -29.46
C LEU A 2 41.76 -39.88 -27.93
N THR A 3 40.70 -39.92 -27.11
CA THR A 3 39.75 -41.02 -26.86
C THR A 3 38.50 -40.54 -26.10
N ALA A 4 37.38 -41.24 -26.33
CA ALA A 4 36.11 -41.21 -25.59
C ALA A 4 36.11 -42.11 -24.33
N ASN A 5 35.10 -41.94 -23.45
CA ASN A 5 34.29 -42.96 -22.72
C ASN A 5 33.50 -42.25 -21.59
N ALA A 6 32.16 -42.23 -21.47
CA ALA A 6 31.09 -43.24 -21.50
C ALA A 6 30.84 -43.98 -20.16
N ASN A 7 29.59 -43.89 -19.70
CA ASN A 7 28.80 -44.81 -18.86
C ASN A 7 29.07 -45.00 -17.35
N VAL A 8 28.06 -44.65 -16.52
CA VAL A 8 27.37 -45.52 -15.50
C VAL A 8 25.97 -44.90 -15.23
N LEU A 9 24.87 -45.40 -15.80
CA LEU A 9 23.90 -46.43 -15.32
C LEU A 9 23.07 -46.10 -14.03
N LEU A 10 21.83 -45.64 -14.27
CA LEU A 10 20.52 -46.12 -13.78
C LEU A 10 20.45 -46.92 -12.45
N ARG A 11 19.58 -46.49 -11.51
CA ARG A 11 18.23 -47.06 -11.26
C ARG A 11 17.47 -46.40 -10.08
N PRO A 12 16.11 -46.42 -10.10
CA PRO A 12 15.25 -45.84 -9.06
C PRO A 12 14.89 -46.85 -7.96
N ILE A 13 14.55 -46.37 -6.76
CA ILE A 13 13.96 -47.18 -5.70
C ILE A 13 12.55 -46.66 -5.40
N LEU A 14 11.55 -47.42 -5.84
CA LEU A 14 10.18 -47.41 -5.36
C LEU A 14 9.97 -48.76 -4.65
N SER A 15 9.36 -48.77 -3.45
CA SER A 15 8.32 -49.73 -3.04
C SER A 15 8.20 -49.89 -1.51
N ARG A 16 6.98 -49.62 -1.01
CA ARG A 16 6.15 -50.39 -0.04
C ARG A 16 5.11 -49.39 0.55
N ALA A 17 3.83 -49.35 0.16
CA ALA A 17 2.72 -50.29 0.45
C ALA A 17 2.72 -50.70 1.94
N THR A 18 1.68 -50.60 2.79
CA THR A 18 0.22 -50.41 2.68
C THR A 18 -0.29 -50.26 4.13
N ALA A 19 -1.33 -49.48 4.42
CA ALA A 19 -2.33 -49.81 5.46
C ALA A 19 -3.48 -48.80 5.47
N VAL A 20 -4.67 -49.30 5.13
CA VAL A 20 -5.97 -48.65 5.28
C VAL A 20 -6.47 -48.90 6.71
N SER A 21 -7.05 -47.91 7.37
CA SER A 21 -8.11 -48.15 8.35
C SER A 21 -9.08 -46.97 8.39
N ARG A 22 -10.35 -47.28 8.17
CA ARG A 22 -11.51 -46.38 8.28
C ARG A 22 -12.13 -46.51 9.68
N ILE A 23 -13.07 -45.59 9.95
CA ILE A 23 -14.12 -45.59 11.01
C ILE A 23 -13.59 -44.91 12.29
N SER A 24 -14.25 -43.92 12.90
CA SER A 24 -15.67 -43.73 13.09
C SER A 24 -16.07 -42.27 13.30
N SER A 25 -17.32 -42.00 12.95
CA SER A 25 -18.12 -40.84 13.34
C SER A 25 -18.04 -40.52 14.83
N CYS A 26 -17.89 -39.24 15.17
CA CYS A 26 -18.36 -38.69 16.44
C CYS A 26 -18.97 -37.31 16.20
N ILE A 27 -20.30 -37.32 16.20
CA ILE A 27 -21.17 -36.48 17.02
C ILE A 27 -21.13 -34.97 16.73
N MET A 28 -22.28 -34.51 16.24
CA MET A 28 -22.71 -33.13 16.29
C MET A 28 -22.55 -32.55 17.70
N CYS A 29 -21.79 -31.47 17.81
CA CYS A 29 -22.10 -30.42 18.77
C CYS A 29 -22.69 -29.25 17.99
N ALA A 30 -24.02 -29.18 17.97
CA ALA A 30 -24.74 -27.95 17.75
C ALA A 30 -24.37 -27.00 18.90
N GLY A 31 -23.43 -26.10 18.63
CA GLY A 31 -23.10 -24.96 19.48
C GLY A 31 -23.59 -23.70 18.81
N SER A 32 -24.79 -23.26 19.19
CA SER A 32 -25.31 -21.92 18.91
C SER A 32 -24.42 -20.89 19.60
N GLY A 33 -23.40 -20.42 18.89
CA GLY A 33 -22.66 -19.23 19.25
C GLY A 33 -22.95 -18.18 18.19
N SER A 34 -23.94 -17.32 18.46
CA SER A 34 -24.08 -16.03 17.79
C SER A 34 -22.86 -15.17 18.15
N GLY A 35 -21.73 -15.49 17.53
CA GLY A 35 -20.55 -14.65 17.56
C GLY A 35 -20.83 -13.46 16.67
N LYS A 36 -21.43 -12.41 17.24
CA LYS A 36 -21.26 -11.05 16.72
C LYS A 36 -19.76 -10.84 16.55
N LEU A 37 -19.25 -11.00 15.33
CA LEU A 37 -17.88 -10.63 15.01
C LEU A 37 -17.83 -9.10 14.80
N GLU A 38 -18.33 -8.34 15.77
CA GLU A 38 -18.06 -6.92 15.87
C GLU A 38 -16.69 -6.78 16.52
N SER A 39 -15.64 -7.02 15.74
CA SER A 39 -14.30 -6.57 16.11
C SER A 39 -14.28 -5.05 16.00
N ARG A 40 -14.66 -4.36 17.09
CA ARG A 40 -14.41 -2.95 17.34
C ARG A 40 -12.98 -2.59 16.90
N ARG A 41 -12.82 -1.96 15.72
CA ARG A 41 -11.57 -1.25 15.42
C ARG A 41 -11.53 -0.05 16.33
N SER A 42 -10.55 -0.02 17.22
CA SER A 42 -10.36 1.02 18.23
C SER A 42 -9.17 1.93 17.86
N ILE A 43 -8.92 2.13 16.58
CA ILE A 43 -7.92 3.11 16.13
C ILE A 43 -8.71 4.23 15.48
N HIS A 44 -8.58 5.42 16.05
CA HIS A 44 -9.03 6.66 15.45
C HIS A 44 -7.81 7.29 14.78
N ILE A 45 -7.76 7.24 13.46
CA ILE A 45 -6.56 7.51 12.66
C ILE A 45 -6.12 8.96 12.83
N GLU A 46 -7.02 9.93 12.84
CA GLU A 46 -6.65 11.34 13.05
C GLU A 46 -6.06 11.58 14.44
N LYS A 47 -6.62 10.99 15.50
CA LYS A 47 -6.02 11.09 16.86
C LYS A 47 -4.63 10.49 16.92
N ARG A 48 -4.39 9.46 16.11
CA ARG A 48 -3.08 8.84 16.01
C ARG A 48 -2.08 9.73 15.26
N ILE A 49 -2.50 10.35 14.17
CA ILE A 49 -1.72 11.38 13.44
C ILE A 49 -1.32 12.51 14.40
N GLU A 50 -2.27 13.01 15.20
CA GLU A 50 -2.02 14.01 16.24
C GLU A 50 -1.00 13.51 17.28
N GLY A 51 -1.17 12.28 17.78
CA GLY A 51 -0.26 11.68 18.76
C GLY A 51 1.17 11.44 18.24
N LEU A 52 1.34 11.30 16.93
CA LEU A 52 2.64 11.20 16.27
C LEU A 52 3.27 12.59 15.99
N GLY A 53 2.55 13.67 16.25
CA GLY A 53 2.98 15.04 15.91
C GLY A 53 3.07 15.26 14.39
N ILE A 54 2.28 14.52 13.61
CA ILE A 54 2.24 14.65 12.16
C ILE A 54 1.20 15.71 11.80
N GLU A 55 1.64 16.72 11.04
CA GLU A 55 0.73 17.68 10.42
C GLU A 55 0.44 17.24 8.98
N LEU A 56 -0.84 17.09 8.64
CA LEU A 56 -1.23 16.82 7.27
C LEU A 56 -1.18 18.10 6.43
N PRO A 57 -0.54 18.08 5.25
CA PRO A 57 -0.54 19.22 4.35
C PRO A 57 -1.93 19.43 3.73
N THR A 58 -2.13 20.56 3.07
CA THR A 58 -3.30 20.75 2.20
C THR A 58 -3.26 19.74 1.05
N ALA A 59 -4.36 19.01 0.87
CA ALA A 59 -4.47 18.03 -0.20
C ALA A 59 -4.22 18.67 -1.58
N PRO A 60 -3.37 18.07 -2.43
CA PRO A 60 -3.07 18.63 -3.75
C PRO A 60 -4.30 18.70 -4.65
N MET A 61 -4.21 19.56 -5.67
CA MET A 61 -5.19 19.69 -6.74
C MET A 61 -4.61 19.16 -8.04
N PRO A 62 -5.43 18.58 -8.94
CA PRO A 62 -4.98 18.18 -10.27
C PRO A 62 -4.28 19.34 -11.00
N LYS A 63 -3.19 19.03 -11.71
CA LYS A 63 -2.42 20.02 -12.47
C LYS A 63 -2.75 20.05 -13.97
N ALA A 64 -3.62 19.15 -14.42
CA ALA A 64 -4.06 19.03 -15.81
C ALA A 64 -5.44 18.34 -15.86
N ASN A 65 -5.84 17.87 -17.04
CA ASN A 65 -7.13 17.23 -17.29
C ASN A 65 -7.17 15.77 -16.82
N TYR A 66 -7.01 15.54 -15.51
CA TYR A 66 -7.13 14.24 -14.85
C TYR A 66 -7.72 14.41 -13.45
N ASN A 67 -8.28 13.33 -12.89
CA ASN A 67 -8.77 13.32 -11.51
C ASN A 67 -7.67 12.87 -10.56
N ILE A 68 -7.60 13.46 -9.36
CA ILE A 68 -6.63 13.05 -8.33
C ILE A 68 -7.01 11.72 -7.65
N VAL A 69 -8.31 11.44 -7.60
CA VAL A 69 -8.91 10.20 -7.12
C VAL A 69 -9.92 9.73 -8.16
N CYS A 70 -9.92 8.43 -8.46
CA CYS A 70 -10.95 7.76 -9.24
C CYS A 70 -11.55 6.61 -8.42
N ILE A 71 -12.88 6.53 -8.37
CA ILE A 71 -13.64 5.44 -7.75
C ILE A 71 -14.51 4.83 -8.85
N PRO A 72 -14.25 3.59 -9.30
CA PRO A 72 -15.13 2.94 -10.26
C PRO A 72 -16.54 2.78 -9.69
N PRO A 73 -17.60 2.94 -10.51
CA PRO A 73 -18.98 2.80 -10.05
C PRO A 73 -19.25 1.43 -9.41
N GLY A 74 -19.84 1.43 -8.21
CA GLY A 74 -20.17 0.21 -7.48
C GLY A 74 -18.97 -0.46 -6.79
N GLU A 75 -17.78 0.14 -6.83
CA GLU A 75 -16.58 -0.37 -6.16
C GLU A 75 -16.21 0.46 -4.93
N ASN A 76 -15.77 -0.24 -3.88
CA ASN A 76 -15.24 0.36 -2.66
C ASN A 76 -13.71 0.46 -2.71
N VAL A 77 -13.18 0.82 -3.88
CA VAL A 77 -11.75 0.95 -4.16
C VAL A 77 -11.48 2.32 -4.79
N MET A 78 -10.50 3.03 -4.25
CA MET A 78 -9.99 4.30 -4.75
C MET A 78 -8.64 4.08 -5.43
N TYR A 79 -8.49 4.70 -6.60
CA TYR A 79 -7.23 4.83 -7.32
C TYR A 79 -6.76 6.28 -7.21
N LEU A 80 -5.62 6.49 -6.54
CA LEU A 80 -5.00 7.80 -6.39
C LEU A 80 -3.91 7.95 -7.46
N SER A 81 -3.96 9.06 -8.20
CA SER A 81 -2.91 9.42 -9.16
C SER A 81 -1.57 9.71 -8.48
N GLY A 82 -0.53 9.92 -9.29
CA GLY A 82 0.81 10.25 -8.79
C GLY A 82 0.83 11.48 -7.89
N HIS A 83 1.35 11.30 -6.67
CA HIS A 83 1.57 12.36 -5.70
C HIS A 83 3.06 12.68 -5.61
N LEU A 84 3.35 13.98 -5.60
CA LEU A 84 4.69 14.54 -5.63
C LEU A 84 5.15 14.93 -4.21
N PRO A 85 6.46 15.09 -3.97
CA PRO A 85 7.01 15.38 -2.65
C PRO A 85 7.00 16.90 -2.42
N VAL A 86 5.79 17.46 -2.40
CA VAL A 86 5.53 18.87 -2.08
C VAL A 86 5.44 19.00 -0.56
N LYS A 87 6.31 19.81 0.04
CA LYS A 87 6.28 20.13 1.47
C LYS A 87 5.14 21.10 1.78
N ALA A 88 4.84 21.27 3.07
CA ALA A 88 3.77 22.18 3.53
C ALA A 88 3.97 23.65 3.10
N ASP A 89 5.22 24.08 2.92
CA ASP A 89 5.56 25.42 2.41
C ASP A 89 5.46 25.55 0.87
N GLY A 90 5.05 24.47 0.18
CA GLY A 90 4.93 24.40 -1.27
C GLY A 90 6.22 24.06 -2.01
N THR A 91 7.34 23.87 -1.30
CA THR A 91 8.62 23.50 -1.95
C THR A 91 8.61 22.04 -2.38
N LEU A 92 9.25 21.77 -3.53
CA LEU A 92 9.43 20.41 -4.06
C LEU A 92 10.78 19.84 -3.62
N ILE A 93 10.80 18.55 -3.27
CA ILE A 93 12.05 17.81 -3.17
C ILE A 93 12.40 17.28 -4.57
N ALA A 94 13.29 18.00 -5.26
CA ALA A 94 13.66 17.76 -6.65
C ALA A 94 15.11 17.27 -6.80
N GLY A 95 15.37 16.52 -7.86
CA GLY A 95 16.66 15.92 -8.21
C GLY A 95 16.66 14.39 -8.18
N ALA A 96 17.60 13.81 -8.94
CA ALA A 96 17.80 12.36 -8.96
C ALA A 96 18.54 11.86 -7.71
N ILE A 97 18.17 10.67 -7.24
CA ILE A 97 18.77 9.99 -6.10
C ILE A 97 19.89 9.07 -6.60
N GLY A 98 21.06 9.13 -5.96
CA GLY A 98 22.23 8.35 -6.39
C GLY A 98 23.53 8.97 -5.91
N PRO A 99 24.69 8.41 -6.32
CA PRO A 99 25.93 8.49 -5.56
C PRO A 99 26.37 9.93 -5.25
N ASP A 100 27.02 10.07 -4.10
CA ASP A 100 27.35 11.28 -3.30
C ASP A 100 28.08 12.45 -4.02
N THR A 101 28.17 12.42 -5.33
CA THR A 101 28.83 13.43 -6.18
C THR A 101 27.80 14.21 -7.02
N GLY A 102 26.75 14.72 -6.39
CA GLY A 102 25.85 15.73 -6.98
C GLY A 102 24.36 15.39 -7.05
N GLY A 103 23.95 14.19 -6.60
CA GLY A 103 22.55 13.79 -6.47
C GLY A 103 22.00 13.89 -5.04
N LEU A 104 20.71 13.63 -4.89
CA LEU A 104 20.08 13.45 -3.58
C LEU A 104 20.53 12.14 -2.93
N THR A 105 20.64 12.15 -1.60
CA THR A 105 20.98 10.94 -0.85
C THR A 105 19.78 10.00 -0.72
N VAL A 106 20.02 8.76 -0.30
CA VAL A 106 18.93 7.82 0.05
C VAL A 106 18.02 8.39 1.13
N LYS A 107 18.58 9.13 2.09
CA LYS A 107 17.81 9.76 3.16
C LYS A 107 16.90 10.87 2.60
N ASP A 108 17.41 11.70 1.70
CA ASP A 108 16.59 12.73 1.06
C ASP A 108 15.44 12.09 0.26
N GLY A 109 15.73 10.97 -0.43
CA GLY A 109 14.72 10.17 -1.11
C GLY A 109 13.68 9.58 -0.15
N TYR A 110 14.11 9.04 0.99
CA TYR A 110 13.20 8.55 2.03
C TYR A 110 12.27 9.67 2.52
N ASP A 111 12.83 10.85 2.81
CA ASP A 111 12.06 12.02 3.25
C ASP A 111 11.09 12.50 2.14
N ALA A 112 11.50 12.40 0.87
CA ALA A 112 10.62 12.67 -0.27
C ALA A 112 9.46 11.67 -0.38
N ALA A 113 9.73 10.38 -0.30
CA ALA A 113 8.70 9.34 -0.33
C ALA A 113 7.72 9.49 0.85
N ARG A 114 8.23 9.82 2.04
CA ARG A 114 7.40 10.15 3.20
C ARG A 114 6.51 11.37 2.93
N THR A 115 7.05 12.41 2.31
CA THR A 115 6.29 13.61 1.92
C THR A 115 5.19 13.28 0.91
N CYS A 116 5.47 12.46 -0.11
CA CYS A 116 4.43 11.94 -1.01
C CYS A 116 3.34 11.18 -0.24
N GLY A 117 3.73 10.35 0.73
CA GLY A 117 2.80 9.63 1.60
C GLY A 117 1.88 10.55 2.41
N LEU A 118 2.41 11.65 2.97
CA LEU A 118 1.60 12.66 3.66
C LEU A 118 0.59 13.32 2.71
N ASN A 119 1.02 13.65 1.50
CA ASN A 119 0.14 14.23 0.47
C ASN A 119 -0.97 13.24 0.06
N LEU A 120 -0.67 11.94 -0.02
CA LEU A 120 -1.65 10.88 -0.28
C LEU A 120 -2.69 10.80 0.85
N ILE A 121 -2.24 10.82 2.11
CA ILE A 121 -3.13 10.79 3.28
C ILE A 121 -4.01 12.05 3.33
N ALA A 122 -3.46 13.21 3.01
CA ALA A 122 -4.24 14.45 2.90
C ALA A 122 -5.35 14.34 1.84
N THR A 123 -5.03 13.75 0.68
CA THR A 123 -6.03 13.45 -0.37
C THR A 123 -7.11 12.49 0.11
N LEU A 124 -6.73 11.41 0.81
CA LEU A 124 -7.70 10.49 1.42
C LEU A 124 -8.61 11.20 2.42
N LYS A 125 -8.06 12.03 3.31
CA LYS A 125 -8.83 12.81 4.28
C LYS A 125 -9.80 13.75 3.60
N LYS A 126 -9.37 14.46 2.55
CA LYS A 126 -10.23 15.33 1.75
C LYS A 126 -11.36 14.57 1.06
N GLN A 127 -11.07 13.37 0.55
CA GLN A 127 -12.04 12.56 -0.19
C GLN A 127 -13.06 11.87 0.72
N LEU A 128 -12.63 11.38 1.88
CA LEU A 128 -13.45 10.58 2.79
C LEU A 128 -14.10 11.39 3.91
N GLY A 129 -13.58 12.58 4.22
CA GLY A 129 -13.95 13.35 5.40
C GLY A 129 -13.46 12.73 6.73
N ASP A 130 -13.33 11.42 6.80
CA ASP A 130 -12.94 10.61 7.95
C ASP A 130 -11.97 9.49 7.50
N LEU A 131 -10.75 9.47 8.02
CA LEU A 131 -9.74 8.48 7.69
C LEU A 131 -10.05 7.10 8.30
N ASP A 132 -10.91 7.00 9.31
CA ASP A 132 -11.37 5.70 9.86
C ASP A 132 -12.14 4.86 8.83
N ARG A 133 -12.56 5.49 7.73
CA ARG A 133 -13.15 4.81 6.57
C ARG A 133 -12.12 4.09 5.69
N VAL A 134 -10.81 4.29 5.89
CA VAL A 134 -9.79 3.53 5.17
C VAL A 134 -9.73 2.11 5.71
N GLU A 135 -10.09 1.13 4.87
CA GLU A 135 -10.12 -0.28 5.30
C GLU A 135 -8.78 -0.97 5.09
N GLN A 136 -8.08 -0.65 4.00
CA GLN A 136 -6.79 -1.23 3.63
C GLN A 136 -6.07 -0.39 2.56
N VAL A 137 -4.78 -0.13 2.73
CA VAL A 137 -3.88 0.28 1.64
C VAL A 137 -3.56 -0.97 0.82
N VAL A 138 -4.14 -1.08 -0.38
CA VAL A 138 -4.03 -2.28 -1.21
C VAL A 138 -2.66 -2.34 -1.88
N LYS A 139 -2.25 -1.25 -2.51
CA LYS A 139 -0.99 -1.16 -3.24
C LYS A 139 -0.41 0.24 -3.18
N VAL A 140 0.92 0.31 -3.05
CA VAL A 140 1.72 1.51 -3.29
C VAL A 140 2.62 1.24 -4.51
N PHE A 141 2.62 2.17 -5.46
CA PHE A 141 3.51 2.13 -6.62
C PHE A 141 4.43 3.34 -6.60
N GLY A 142 5.73 3.09 -6.44
CA GLY A 142 6.75 4.11 -6.29
C GLY A 142 7.66 4.22 -7.49
N ILE A 143 7.81 5.44 -8.00
CA ILE A 143 8.69 5.79 -9.09
C ILE A 143 9.76 6.74 -8.54
N VAL A 144 11.01 6.33 -8.58
CA VAL A 144 12.13 7.05 -7.96
C VAL A 144 13.03 7.61 -9.05
N ASN A 145 13.15 8.94 -9.13
CA ASN A 145 14.14 9.59 -9.99
C ASN A 145 15.54 9.17 -9.52
N SER A 146 16.23 8.37 -10.33
CA SER A 146 17.39 7.60 -9.95
C SER A 146 18.53 7.86 -10.93
N HIS A 147 19.74 8.05 -10.41
CA HIS A 147 20.94 7.89 -11.24
C HIS A 147 21.03 6.45 -11.77
N VAL A 148 21.70 6.29 -12.92
CA VAL A 148 21.77 5.02 -13.67
C VAL A 148 22.23 3.81 -12.85
N ASP A 149 23.12 4.02 -11.88
CA ASP A 149 23.68 2.95 -11.06
C ASP A 149 23.00 2.79 -9.68
N PHE A 150 21.98 3.60 -9.39
CA PHE A 150 21.25 3.52 -8.14
C PHE A 150 20.33 2.30 -8.11
N LYS A 151 20.46 1.47 -7.06
CA LYS A 151 19.76 0.18 -6.91
C LYS A 151 19.00 0.05 -5.58
N HIS A 152 18.83 1.16 -4.86
CA HIS A 152 18.25 1.18 -3.53
C HIS A 152 16.89 1.90 -3.46
N GLN A 153 16.12 1.83 -4.55
CA GLN A 153 14.76 2.41 -4.62
C GLN A 153 13.84 1.85 -3.54
N HIS A 154 14.06 0.61 -3.11
CA HIS A 154 13.31 0.01 -2.00
C HIS A 154 13.52 0.78 -0.68
N LEU A 155 14.75 1.22 -0.38
CA LEU A 155 15.06 2.01 0.82
C LEU A 155 14.45 3.42 0.77
N VAL A 156 14.39 4.01 -0.42
CA VAL A 156 13.71 5.30 -0.65
C VAL A 156 12.21 5.13 -0.36
N MET A 157 11.59 4.11 -0.94
CA MET A 157 10.15 3.87 -0.78
C MET A 157 9.74 3.43 0.62
N ASP A 158 10.68 3.00 1.47
CA ASP A 158 10.40 2.74 2.89
C ASP A 158 9.87 4.00 3.59
N GLY A 159 10.23 5.21 3.16
CA GLY A 159 9.69 6.44 3.75
C GLY A 159 8.17 6.58 3.63
N CYS A 160 7.60 6.15 2.50
CA CYS A 160 6.15 6.07 2.34
C CYS A 160 5.58 4.88 3.11
N SER A 161 6.23 3.72 3.05
CA SER A 161 5.70 2.50 3.66
C SER A 161 5.66 2.59 5.19
N ASP A 162 6.71 3.11 5.81
CA ASP A 162 6.81 3.32 7.25
C ASP A 162 5.75 4.31 7.72
N LEU A 163 5.52 5.40 6.97
CA LEU A 163 4.42 6.33 7.27
C LEU A 163 3.05 5.65 7.23
N MET A 164 2.76 4.81 6.23
CA MET A 164 1.48 4.08 6.17
C MET A 164 1.31 3.16 7.38
N MET A 165 2.38 2.51 7.82
CA MET A 165 2.39 1.64 9.00
C MET A 165 2.24 2.42 10.30
N GLU A 166 2.90 3.58 10.40
CA GLU A 166 2.78 4.50 11.52
C GLU A 166 1.35 5.03 11.64
N VAL A 167 0.72 5.46 10.56
CA VAL A 167 -0.60 6.13 10.58
C VAL A 167 -1.76 5.14 10.66
N PHE A 168 -1.73 4.09 9.85
CA PHE A 168 -2.87 3.16 9.70
C PHE A 168 -2.73 1.87 10.51
N ASP A 169 -1.60 1.65 11.20
CA ASP A 169 -1.22 0.37 11.79
C ASP A 169 -1.12 -0.78 10.78
N LYS A 170 -0.55 -1.91 11.21
CA LYS A 170 -0.28 -3.07 10.35
C LYS A 170 -1.51 -3.64 9.61
N PRO A 171 -2.71 -3.78 10.20
CA PRO A 171 -3.84 -4.39 9.50
C PRO A 171 -4.35 -3.59 8.29
N ILE A 172 -4.18 -2.27 8.30
CA ILE A 172 -4.69 -1.37 7.26
C ILE A 172 -3.52 -0.87 6.40
N GLY A 173 -2.42 -0.48 7.01
CA GLY A 173 -1.26 0.14 6.36
C GLY A 173 -0.33 -0.83 5.64
N TYR A 174 -0.41 -2.14 5.88
CA TYR A 174 0.47 -3.11 5.20
C TYR A 174 -0.03 -3.42 3.78
N HIS A 175 0.82 -3.16 2.77
CA HIS A 175 0.41 -3.09 1.37
C HIS A 175 1.34 -3.86 0.44
N ALA A 176 0.83 -4.25 -0.73
CA ALA A 176 1.68 -4.65 -1.84
C ALA A 176 2.48 -3.44 -2.36
N ARG A 177 3.72 -3.65 -2.79
CA ARG A 177 4.58 -2.54 -3.25
C ARG A 177 5.35 -2.89 -4.51
N SER A 178 5.56 -1.89 -5.36
CA SER A 178 6.66 -1.92 -6.33
C SER A 178 7.41 -0.60 -6.24
N ALA A 179 8.75 -0.67 -6.31
CA ALA A 179 9.65 0.48 -6.27
C ALA A 179 10.57 0.37 -7.48
N ILE A 180 10.44 1.29 -8.43
CA ILE A 180 11.21 1.29 -9.67
C ILE A 180 12.04 2.57 -9.79
N GLY A 181 13.17 2.48 -10.48
CA GLY A 181 13.96 3.64 -10.87
C GLY A 181 13.52 4.18 -12.23
N THR A 182 13.53 5.50 -12.38
CA THR A 182 13.43 6.22 -13.66
C THR A 182 14.58 7.22 -13.77
N ASN A 183 14.87 7.70 -14.98
CA ASN A 183 15.90 8.71 -15.21
C ASN A 183 15.41 10.16 -15.02
N THR A 184 14.10 10.38 -15.00
CA THR A 184 13.49 11.69 -14.74
C THR A 184 12.01 11.53 -14.38
N LEU A 185 11.46 12.54 -13.70
CA LEU A 185 10.04 12.70 -13.37
C LEU A 185 9.57 14.11 -13.73
N PRO A 186 8.26 14.35 -13.89
CA PRO A 186 7.72 15.69 -14.08
C PRO A 186 8.21 16.67 -13.02
N LEU A 187 8.56 17.90 -13.45
CA LEU A 187 9.12 18.95 -12.57
C LEU A 187 10.45 18.56 -11.87
N ASP A 188 11.13 17.53 -12.37
CA ASP A 188 12.35 16.96 -11.80
C ASP A 188 12.22 16.52 -10.34
N VAL A 189 11.02 16.13 -9.91
CA VAL A 189 10.83 15.63 -8.54
C VAL A 189 11.63 14.36 -8.28
N SER A 190 11.97 14.14 -7.02
CA SER A 190 12.77 13.00 -6.58
C SER A 190 11.99 11.68 -6.57
N VAL A 191 10.71 11.74 -6.19
CA VAL A 191 9.83 10.56 -6.04
C VAL A 191 8.42 10.92 -6.48
N GLU A 192 7.73 10.00 -7.16
CA GLU A 192 6.30 10.06 -7.42
C GLU A 192 5.64 8.76 -6.94
N ILE A 193 4.51 8.87 -6.25
CA ILE A 193 3.84 7.72 -5.64
C ILE A 193 2.35 7.69 -5.98
N GLU A 194 1.88 6.54 -6.45
CA GLU A 194 0.47 6.21 -6.63
C GLU A 194 0.00 5.23 -5.54
N MET A 195 -1.30 5.23 -5.26
CA MET A 195 -1.88 4.39 -4.24
C MET A 195 -3.25 3.83 -4.65
N ILE A 196 -3.49 2.57 -4.29
CA ILE A 196 -4.82 1.95 -4.37
C ILE A 196 -5.28 1.65 -2.94
N VAL A 197 -6.49 2.07 -2.60
CA VAL A 197 -7.05 1.97 -1.24
C VAL A 197 -8.44 1.37 -1.27
N LYS A 198 -8.70 0.42 -0.39
CA LYS A 198 -10.07 -0.04 -0.09
C LYS A 198 -10.65 0.83 1.03
N PHE A 199 -11.90 1.24 0.89
CA PHE A 199 -12.55 2.13 1.85
C PHE A 199 -13.98 1.70 2.16
N LYS A 200 -14.56 2.23 3.24
CA LYS A 200 -15.96 2.07 3.59
C LYS A 200 -16.79 3.23 2.99
N PRO A 201 -17.84 2.95 2.20
CA PRO A 201 -18.73 3.99 1.69
C PRO A 201 -19.50 4.66 2.84
N GLU A 202 -20.09 5.82 2.57
CA GLU A 202 -21.08 6.38 3.49
C GLU A 202 -22.30 5.48 3.50
N VAL A 203 -22.87 5.27 4.68
CA VAL A 203 -24.16 4.59 4.78
C VAL A 203 -25.18 5.67 4.55
N GLU A 204 -25.83 5.67 3.39
CA GLU A 204 -27.07 6.41 3.20
C GLU A 204 -28.12 5.69 4.06
N GLU A 205 -28.61 6.34 5.12
CA GLU A 205 -29.76 5.84 5.86
C GLU A 205 -30.97 5.94 4.92
N GLU A 206 -31.46 4.81 4.43
CA GLU A 206 -32.75 4.76 3.73
C GLU A 206 -33.81 5.17 4.75
N GLU A 207 -34.44 6.34 4.55
CA GLU A 207 -35.65 6.71 5.27
C GLU A 207 -36.72 5.66 4.92
N GLU A 208 -37.04 4.78 5.87
CA GLU A 208 -38.21 3.90 5.76
C GLU A 208 -39.44 4.81 5.65
N GLU A 209 -39.98 4.97 4.44
CA GLU A 209 -41.33 5.52 4.25
C GLU A 209 -42.31 4.54 4.91
N ASP A 210 -42.72 4.87 6.14
CA ASP A 210 -43.83 4.23 6.83
C ASP A 210 -45.10 4.43 5.99
N GLU A 211 -45.39 3.47 5.08
CA GLU A 211 -46.71 3.34 4.45
C GLU A 211 -47.72 2.93 5.53
N GLU A 212 -48.36 3.94 6.13
CA GLU A 212 -49.51 3.81 7.02
C GLU A 212 -50.71 3.26 6.22
N TYR A 213 -51.15 2.03 6.53
CA TYR A 213 -52.30 1.34 5.93
C TYR A 213 -53.66 1.83 6.45
#